data_AF-A0A9Q0NXM6-F1
#
_entry.id   AF-A0A9Q0NXM6-F1
#
_cell.length_a   1.000
_cell.length_b   1.000
_cell.length_c   1.000
_cell.angle_alpha   90.00
_cell.angle_beta   90.00
_cell.angle_gamma   90.00
#
_symmetry.space_group_name_H-M   'P 1'
#
loop_
_entity.id
_entity.type
_entity.pdbx_description
1 polymer ?
#
loop_
_entity_poly.entity_id
_entity_poly.type
_entity_poly.pdbx_seq_one_letter_code
_entity_poly.pdbx_strand_id
1 'polypeptide(L)'
;METPVHYDFLIRLKPKTNKSPQHVNVDQPPQQAAATFSVLFLLYKQQIYSLHGAEFFATDRRPEPIRRKIIHIPAGDPPCRHINDFKDILTGMGIHGIKRSEILFEIATKAHDCNGVFMSVIIRKKVYSEIRLHNEEDDIARAERESMEVGARPVPGHQVLH
;
A
#
# COMPACT_ATOMS: atom_id res chain seq x y z
N MET A 1 12.74 10.53 13.80
CA MET A 1 11.29 10.29 13.94
C MET A 1 10.92 9.20 12.96
N GLU A 2 10.37 8.08 13.42
CA GLU A 2 9.84 7.05 12.52
C GLU A 2 8.55 7.56 11.90
N THR A 3 8.43 7.47 10.57
CA THR A 3 7.20 7.85 9.89
C THR A 3 6.10 6.84 10.24
N PRO A 4 4.92 7.30 10.71
CA PRO A 4 3.85 6.38 11.06
C PRO A 4 3.43 5.57 9.83
N VAL A 5 3.30 4.26 10.01
CA VAL A 5 2.87 3.31 8.98
C VAL A 5 1.51 2.76 9.37
N HIS A 6 0.55 2.92 8.48
CA HIS A 6 -0.79 2.35 8.65
C HIS A 6 -1.02 1.24 7.62
N TYR A 7 -1.79 0.22 8.01
CA TYR A 7 -2.16 -0.89 7.13
C TYR A 7 -3.68 -1.05 7.08
N ASP A 8 -4.21 -1.10 5.87
CA ASP A 8 -5.59 -1.50 5.56
C ASP A 8 -5.58 -2.80 4.77
N PHE A 9 -6.67 -3.59 4.82
CA PHE A 9 -6.76 -4.83 4.05
C PHE A 9 -8.17 -5.12 3.54
N LEU A 10 -8.25 -5.97 2.53
CA LEU A 10 -9.48 -6.45 1.93
C LEU A 10 -9.29 -7.91 1.50
N ILE A 11 -10.17 -8.79 1.97
CA ILE A 11 -10.18 -10.19 1.57
C ILE A 11 -11.39 -10.43 0.67
N ARG A 12 -11.12 -10.89 -0.56
CA ARG A 12 -12.15 -11.28 -1.53
C ARG A 12 -12.07 -12.76 -1.80
N LEU A 13 -13.22 -13.41 -1.71
CA LEU A 13 -13.39 -14.82 -2.02
C LEU A 13 -14.18 -14.94 -3.32
N LYS A 14 -13.70 -15.77 -4.26
CA LYS A 14 -14.44 -16.11 -5.46
C LYS A 14 -15.11 -17.48 -5.28
N PRO A 15 -16.46 -17.54 -5.24
CA PRO A 15 -17.17 -18.80 -5.15
C PRO A 15 -17.01 -19.60 -6.44
N LYS A 16 -17.14 -20.94 -6.35
CA LYS A 16 -17.28 -21.80 -7.53
C LYS A 16 -18.62 -21.49 -8.20
N THR A 17 -18.60 -20.76 -9.31
CA THR A 17 -19.81 -20.55 -10.11
C THR A 17 -20.19 -21.87 -10.77
N ASN A 18 -21.30 -22.49 -10.35
CA ASN A 18 -21.85 -23.71 -10.97
C ASN A 18 -22.43 -23.49 -12.39
N LYS A 19 -22.14 -22.35 -13.04
CA LYS A 19 -22.71 -21.97 -14.33
C LYS A 19 -21.61 -21.62 -15.34
N SER A 20 -21.01 -22.65 -15.94
CA SER A 20 -21.04 -22.95 -17.40
C SER A 20 -19.85 -23.82 -17.82
N PRO A 21 -20.02 -24.65 -18.87
CA PRO A 21 -19.10 -25.69 -19.26
C PRO A 21 -17.92 -25.05 -20.01
N GLN A 22 -16.72 -25.11 -19.45
CA GLN A 22 -15.52 -24.90 -20.26
C GLN A 22 -15.00 -26.27 -20.67
N HIS A 23 -15.37 -26.61 -21.90
CA HIS A 23 -14.56 -27.34 -22.88
C HIS A 23 -13.28 -27.94 -22.28
N VAL A 24 -13.38 -29.18 -21.84
CA VAL A 24 -12.22 -30.05 -21.71
C VAL A 24 -11.65 -30.14 -23.12
N ASN A 25 -10.46 -29.58 -23.32
CA ASN A 25 -9.72 -29.76 -24.56
C ASN A 25 -9.46 -31.27 -24.69
N VAL A 26 -10.09 -31.91 -25.68
CA VAL A 26 -10.19 -33.38 -25.82
C VAL A 26 -8.82 -34.05 -26.01
N ASP A 27 -7.79 -33.27 -26.34
CA ASP A 27 -6.43 -33.76 -26.59
C ASP A 27 -5.43 -33.55 -25.45
N GLN A 28 -5.86 -33.05 -24.29
CA GLN A 28 -5.04 -33.18 -23.08
C GLN A 28 -5.43 -34.48 -22.37
N PRO A 29 -4.49 -35.40 -22.07
CA PRO A 29 -4.78 -36.49 -21.16
C PRO A 29 -5.37 -35.89 -19.88
N PRO A 30 -6.30 -36.56 -19.19
CA PRO A 30 -6.87 -36.09 -17.93
C PRO A 30 -5.79 -36.12 -16.83
N GLN A 31 -4.77 -35.29 -16.99
CA GLN A 31 -3.85 -34.91 -15.94
C GLN A 31 -4.71 -34.09 -14.99
N GLN A 32 -5.20 -34.76 -13.94
CA GLN A 32 -5.47 -34.21 -12.62
C GLN A 32 -5.38 -32.68 -12.63
N ALA A 33 -6.47 -32.00 -13.00
CA ALA A 33 -6.58 -30.57 -12.77
C ALA A 33 -6.36 -30.41 -11.27
N ALA A 34 -5.14 -29.98 -10.89
CA ALA A 34 -4.64 -30.13 -9.53
C ALA A 34 -5.68 -29.54 -8.59
N ALA A 35 -6.35 -30.42 -7.85
CA ALA A 35 -7.50 -30.10 -7.01
C ALA A 35 -6.97 -29.24 -5.86
N THR A 36 -6.80 -27.94 -6.10
CA THR A 36 -6.16 -27.01 -5.19
C THR A 36 -6.92 -25.69 -5.19
N PHE A 37 -7.05 -25.11 -4.00
CA PHE A 37 -7.60 -23.79 -3.75
C PHE A 37 -6.46 -22.78 -3.65
N SER A 38 -6.51 -21.72 -4.46
CA SER A 38 -5.44 -20.72 -4.50
C SER A 38 -5.73 -19.54 -3.58
N VAL A 39 -4.76 -19.16 -2.74
CA VAL A 39 -4.79 -17.92 -1.93
C VAL A 39 -3.70 -16.98 -2.41
N LEU A 40 -4.12 -15.83 -2.95
CA LEU A 40 -3.25 -14.77 -3.47
C LEU A 40 -3.10 -13.63 -2.46
N PHE A 41 -1.89 -13.38 -2.00
CA PHE A 41 -1.53 -12.23 -1.16
C PHE A 41 -0.93 -11.12 -2.03
N LEU A 42 -1.48 -9.90 -1.91
CA LEU A 42 -1.05 -8.71 -2.63
C LEU A 42 -0.77 -7.59 -1.63
N LEU A 43 0.45 -7.08 -1.61
CA LEU A 43 0.84 -5.91 -0.80
C LEU A 43 1.04 -4.70 -1.72
N TYR A 44 0.37 -3.60 -1.42
CA TYR A 44 0.49 -2.31 -2.09
C TYR A 44 1.04 -1.24 -1.16
N LYS A 45 1.77 -0.26 -1.69
CA LYS A 45 2.21 0.95 -1.01
C LYS A 45 1.37 2.12 -1.48
N GLN A 46 0.96 2.98 -0.55
CA GLN A 46 0.40 4.28 -0.86
C GLN A 46 1.16 5.32 -0.03
N GLN A 47 1.77 6.29 -0.70
CA GLN A 47 2.36 7.46 -0.03
C GLN A 47 1.25 8.49 0.23
N ILE A 48 1.18 8.98 1.46
CA ILE A 48 0.28 10.05 1.87
C ILE A 48 1.15 11.23 2.27
N TYR A 49 0.87 12.40 1.69
CA TYR A 49 1.57 13.63 2.01
C TYR A 49 0.69 14.48 2.93
N SER A 50 1.26 15.08 3.96
CA SER A 50 0.53 16.06 4.78
C SER A 50 1.26 17.40 4.75
N LEU A 51 0.48 18.46 4.62
CA LEU A 51 0.92 19.84 4.80
C LEU A 51 0.15 20.38 6.03
N HIS A 52 0.88 20.81 7.07
CA HIS A 52 0.30 21.42 8.28
C HIS A 52 -0.85 20.65 8.95
N GLY A 53 -0.78 19.32 9.04
CA GLY A 53 -1.79 18.51 9.74
C GLY A 53 -3.11 18.32 8.98
N ALA A 54 -3.27 18.92 7.80
CA ALA A 54 -4.30 18.54 6.85
C ALA A 54 -3.82 17.34 6.02
N GLU A 55 -4.63 16.28 5.96
CA GLU A 55 -4.40 15.17 5.04
C GLU A 55 -4.59 15.68 3.61
N PHE A 56 -3.50 16.01 2.92
CA PHE A 56 -3.54 16.14 1.48
C PHE A 56 -3.56 14.72 0.94
N PHE A 57 -4.73 14.25 0.52
CA PHE A 57 -4.79 13.10 -0.37
C PHE A 57 -3.86 13.43 -1.53
N ALA A 58 -2.71 12.76 -1.57
CA ALA A 58 -1.77 12.86 -2.67
C ALA A 58 -2.59 12.67 -3.94
N THR A 59 -2.82 13.75 -4.65
CA THR A 59 -3.58 13.76 -5.89
C THR A 59 -2.94 12.71 -6.80
N ASP A 60 -3.75 11.72 -7.20
CA ASP A 60 -3.50 10.74 -8.26
C ASP A 60 -2.50 9.59 -8.12
N ARG A 61 -1.77 9.41 -7.00
CA ARG A 61 -0.90 8.23 -6.89
C ARG A 61 -1.68 6.97 -6.47
N ARG A 62 -2.07 6.18 -7.49
CA ARG A 62 -2.61 4.82 -7.31
C ARG A 62 -1.67 3.99 -6.42
N PRO A 63 -2.19 3.14 -5.52
CA PRO A 63 -1.36 2.25 -4.73
C PRO A 63 -0.45 1.39 -5.62
N GLU A 64 0.85 1.39 -5.32
CA GLU A 64 1.88 0.69 -6.08
C GLU A 64 2.08 -0.73 -5.54
N PRO A 65 2.12 -1.77 -6.39
CA PRO A 65 2.36 -3.13 -5.92
C PRO A 65 3.79 -3.28 -5.38
N ILE A 66 3.93 -3.74 -4.13
CA ILE A 66 5.22 -4.01 -3.48
C ILE A 66 5.61 -5.49 -3.60
N ARG A 67 4.69 -6.38 -3.22
CA ARG A 67 4.93 -7.83 -3.13
C ARG A 67 3.69 -8.62 -3.48
N ARG A 68 3.90 -9.79 -4.07
CA ARG A 68 2.87 -10.77 -4.40
C ARG A 68 3.33 -12.15 -3.96
N LYS A 69 2.44 -12.94 -3.35
CA LYS A 69 2.68 -14.36 -3.04
C LYS A 69 1.41 -15.16 -3.29
N ILE A 70 1.56 -16.37 -3.80
CA ILE A 70 0.46 -17.32 -3.96
C ILE A 70 0.82 -18.58 -3.18
N ILE A 71 -0.18 -19.15 -2.52
CA ILE A 71 -0.14 -20.50 -1.96
C ILE A 71 -1.30 -21.30 -2.55
N HIS A 72 -1.04 -22.57 -2.83
CA HIS A 72 -2.03 -23.53 -3.31
C HIS A 72 -2.29 -24.52 -2.18
N ILE A 73 -3.54 -24.61 -1.76
CA ILE A 73 -4.03 -25.47 -0.68
C ILE A 73 -4.71 -26.67 -1.33
N PRO A 74 -4.49 -27.91 -0.88
CA PRO A 74 -5.24 -29.05 -1.39
C PRO A 74 -6.75 -28.84 -1.28
N ALA A 75 -7.50 -29.20 -2.31
CA ALA A 75 -8.95 -29.11 -2.30
C ALA A 75 -9.51 -30.07 -1.23
N GLY A 76 -10.39 -29.54 -0.39
CA GLY A 76 -10.93 -30.26 0.77
C GLY A 76 -10.18 -29.96 2.08
N ASP A 77 -8.96 -29.41 2.02
CA ASP A 77 -8.33 -28.86 3.22
C ASP A 77 -8.89 -27.45 3.51
N PRO A 78 -9.35 -27.21 4.76
CA PRO A 78 -9.79 -25.88 5.13
C PRO A 78 -8.59 -24.93 5.26
N PRO A 79 -8.69 -23.67 4.79
CA PRO A 79 -7.61 -22.68 4.91
C PRO A 79 -7.06 -22.48 6.33
N CYS A 80 -7.84 -22.78 7.37
CA CYS A 80 -7.36 -22.70 8.76
C CYS A 80 -6.22 -23.69 9.08
N ARG A 81 -6.10 -24.82 8.37
CA ARG A 81 -4.96 -25.75 8.52
C ARG A 81 -3.64 -25.15 8.01
N HIS A 82 -3.73 -24.13 7.16
CA HIS A 82 -2.59 -23.45 6.53
C HIS A 82 -2.29 -22.09 7.18
N ILE A 83 -2.80 -21.85 8.40
CA ILE A 83 -2.67 -20.55 9.07
C ILE A 83 -1.21 -20.17 9.35
N ASN A 84 -0.34 -21.15 9.61
CA ASN A 84 1.09 -20.92 9.80
C ASN A 84 1.75 -20.50 8.48
N ASP A 85 1.40 -21.13 7.36
CA ASP A 85 1.89 -20.73 6.04
C ASP A 85 1.49 -19.29 5.73
N PHE A 86 0.24 -18.91 6.03
CA PHE A 86 -0.22 -17.53 5.85
C PHE A 86 0.52 -16.56 6.77
N LYS A 87 0.76 -16.95 8.04
CA LYS A 87 1.52 -16.15 9.00
C LYS A 87 2.94 -15.90 8.49
N ASP A 88 3.60 -16.91 7.94
CA ASP A 88 4.95 -16.80 7.40
C ASP A 88 4.99 -15.90 6.16
N ILE A 89 4.00 -16.01 5.28
CA ILE A 89 3.85 -15.11 4.13
C ILE A 89 3.70 -13.65 4.60
N LEU A 90 2.79 -13.38 5.55
CA LEU A 90 2.56 -12.03 6.07
C LEU A 90 3.79 -11.47 6.81
N THR A 91 4.50 -12.33 7.54
CA THR A 91 5.77 -11.98 8.20
C THR A 91 6.83 -11.62 7.16
N GLY A 92 6.99 -12.45 6.13
CA GLY A 92 7.88 -12.19 5.00
C GLY A 92 7.49 -10.95 4.20
N MET A 93 6.24 -10.52 4.23
CA MET A 93 5.77 -9.25 3.64
C MET A 93 6.02 -8.03 4.54
N GLY A 94 6.51 -8.21 5.77
CA GLY A 94 6.77 -7.12 6.72
C GLY A 94 5.51 -6.62 7.44
N ILE A 95 4.44 -7.42 7.52
CA ILE A 95 3.20 -7.04 8.20
C ILE A 95 3.36 -7.18 9.71
N HIS A 96 3.00 -6.12 10.44
CA HIS A 96 3.12 -6.04 11.90
C HIS A 96 2.21 -7.05 12.60
N GLY A 97 2.61 -7.50 13.79
CA GLY A 97 1.94 -8.59 14.51
C GLY A 97 0.43 -8.40 14.70
N ILE A 98 0.00 -7.21 15.12
CA ILE A 98 -1.43 -6.91 15.33
C ILE A 98 -2.22 -7.06 14.02
N LYS A 99 -1.78 -6.39 12.95
CA LYS A 99 -2.44 -6.46 11.63
C LYS A 99 -2.37 -7.85 11.00
N ARG A 100 -1.30 -8.60 11.28
CA ARG A 100 -1.17 -10.00 10.86
C ARG A 100 -2.28 -10.85 11.48
N SER A 101 -2.49 -10.72 12.80
CA SER A 101 -3.54 -11.46 13.51
C SER A 101 -4.94 -11.10 12.99
N GLU A 102 -5.23 -9.82 12.73
CA GLU A 102 -6.50 -9.39 12.14
C GLU A 102 -6.76 -10.02 10.76
N ILE A 103 -5.75 -10.01 9.88
CA ILE A 103 -5.86 -10.62 8.54
C ILE A 103 -6.08 -12.13 8.65
N LEU A 104 -5.33 -12.81 9.52
CA LEU A 104 -5.46 -14.26 9.74
C LEU A 104 -6.86 -14.64 10.25
N PHE A 105 -7.40 -13.85 11.18
CA PHE A 105 -8.76 -14.02 11.68
C PHE A 105 -9.80 -13.87 10.56
N GLU A 106 -9.71 -12.80 9.76
CA GLU A 106 -10.64 -12.57 8.66
C GLU A 106 -10.55 -13.65 7.57
N ILE A 107 -9.35 -14.17 7.28
CA ILE A 107 -9.17 -15.33 6.40
C ILE A 107 -9.91 -16.54 6.96
N ALA A 108 -9.73 -16.86 8.24
CA ALA A 108 -10.37 -18.01 8.87
C ALA A 108 -11.90 -17.89 8.85
N THR A 109 -12.43 -16.70 9.15
CA THR A 109 -13.86 -16.42 9.12
C THR A 109 -14.46 -16.59 7.72
N LYS A 110 -13.83 -16.02 6.68
CA LYS A 110 -14.32 -16.16 5.29
C LYS A 110 -14.11 -17.55 4.71
N ALA A 111 -13.16 -18.30 5.24
CA ALA A 111 -12.85 -19.66 4.83
C ALA A 111 -13.77 -20.72 5.46
N HIS A 112 -14.47 -20.39 6.54
CA HIS A 112 -15.24 -21.37 7.33
C HIS A 112 -16.33 -22.08 6.51
N ASP A 113 -17.03 -21.34 5.64
CA ASP A 113 -18.16 -21.86 4.84
C ASP A 113 -17.83 -22.03 3.34
N CYS A 114 -16.55 -22.24 3.01
CA CYS A 114 -16.06 -21.92 1.68
C CYS A 114 -16.03 -23.08 0.69
N ASN A 115 -16.95 -23.06 -0.30
CA ASN A 115 -16.87 -23.80 -1.57
C ASN A 115 -16.17 -22.99 -2.69
N GLY A 116 -15.27 -22.07 -2.32
CA GLY A 116 -14.58 -21.18 -3.26
C GLY A 116 -13.46 -21.87 -4.03
N VAL A 117 -13.07 -21.31 -5.17
CA VAL A 117 -11.91 -21.79 -5.97
C VAL A 117 -10.68 -20.91 -5.74
N PHE A 118 -10.89 -19.67 -5.28
CA PHE A 118 -9.85 -18.68 -5.17
C PHE A 118 -10.13 -17.65 -4.07
N MET A 119 -9.11 -17.29 -3.30
CA MET A 119 -9.14 -16.17 -2.35
C MET A 119 -8.03 -15.17 -2.69
N SER A 120 -8.32 -13.89 -2.48
CA SER A 120 -7.33 -12.81 -2.57
C SER A 120 -7.32 -12.00 -1.28
N VAL A 121 -6.12 -11.77 -0.75
CA VAL A 121 -5.81 -10.98 0.44
C VAL A 121 -5.05 -9.75 -0.04
N ILE A 122 -5.74 -8.62 -0.12
CA ILE A 122 -5.19 -7.34 -0.57
C ILE A 122 -4.82 -6.53 0.65
N ILE A 123 -3.57 -6.09 0.76
CA ILE A 123 -3.03 -5.33 1.90
C ILE A 123 -2.48 -4.01 1.35
N ARG A 124 -2.83 -2.89 1.97
CA ARG A 124 -2.40 -1.55 1.59
C ARG A 124 -1.61 -0.93 2.74
N LYS A 125 -0.33 -0.70 2.51
CA LYS A 125 0.58 0.02 3.40
C LYS A 125 0.55 1.51 3.07
N LYS A 126 0.03 2.31 3.99
CA LYS A 126 0.06 3.77 3.95
C LYS A 126 1.32 4.26 4.67
N VAL A 127 2.12 5.07 3.98
CA VAL A 127 3.34 5.69 4.53
C VAL A 127 3.14 7.20 4.47
N TYR A 128 3.16 7.84 5.64
CA TYR A 128 3.00 9.29 5.76
C TYR A 128 4.36 9.95 5.58
N SER A 129 4.43 10.94 4.69
CA SER A 129 5.61 11.78 4.50
C SER A 129 5.22 13.22 4.78
N GLU A 130 5.93 13.85 5.71
CA GLU A 130 5.88 15.31 5.84
C GLU A 130 6.60 15.91 4.65
N ILE A 131 5.91 16.80 3.92
CA ILE A 131 6.61 17.68 2.99
C ILE A 131 7.12 18.83 3.85
N ARG A 132 8.42 18.81 4.19
CA ARG A 132 9.07 20.06 4.60
C ARG A 132 9.03 20.97 3.39
N LEU A 133 8.28 22.06 3.46
CA LEU A 133 8.39 23.15 2.48
C LEU A 133 9.83 23.63 2.54
N HIS A 134 10.65 23.19 1.60
CA HIS A 134 12.03 23.67 1.44
C HIS A 134 12.07 25.15 1.00
N ASN A 135 10.93 25.85 0.94
CA ASN A 135 10.84 27.14 0.28
C ASN A 135 10.43 28.29 1.21
N GLU A 136 9.77 28.08 2.35
CA GLU A 136 9.37 29.25 3.17
C GLU A 136 10.53 29.83 4.00
N GLU A 137 11.33 28.99 4.66
CA GLU A 137 12.49 29.48 5.43
C GLU A 137 13.62 30.00 4.53
N ASP A 138 13.85 29.35 3.37
CA ASP A 138 14.85 29.82 2.40
C ASP A 138 14.39 31.09 1.67
N ASP A 139 13.09 31.25 1.38
CA ASP A 139 12.59 32.49 0.77
C ASP A 139 12.51 33.64 1.77
N ILE A 140 12.26 33.38 3.07
CA ILE A 140 12.39 34.38 4.13
C ILE A 140 13.86 34.78 4.30
N ALA A 141 14.78 33.81 4.40
CA ALA A 141 16.21 34.10 4.54
C ALA A 141 16.77 34.85 3.31
N ARG A 142 16.26 34.55 2.11
CA ARG A 142 16.59 35.27 0.87
C ARG A 142 15.99 36.68 0.86
N ALA A 143 14.73 36.83 1.25
CA ALA A 143 14.06 38.13 1.33
C ALA A 143 14.67 39.04 2.42
N GLU A 144 15.07 38.50 3.56
CA GLU A 144 15.78 39.24 4.61
C GLU A 144 17.17 39.67 4.14
N ARG A 145 17.88 38.81 3.41
CA ARG A 145 19.18 39.13 2.82
C ARG A 145 19.09 40.20 1.73
N GLU A 146 18.09 40.13 0.85
CA GLU A 146 17.84 41.16 -0.17
C GLU A 146 17.35 42.49 0.44
N SER A 147 16.57 42.45 1.53
CA SER A 147 16.11 43.66 2.24
C SER A 147 17.23 44.39 2.98
N MET A 148 18.21 43.66 3.53
CA MET A 148 19.41 44.25 4.16
C MET A 148 20.39 44.88 3.15
N GLU A 149 20.42 44.43 1.88
CA GLU A 149 21.29 45.00 0.85
C GLU A 149 20.76 46.32 0.23
N VAL A 150 19.49 46.67 0.44
CA VAL A 150 18.90 47.92 -0.11
C VAL A 150 19.20 49.16 0.76
N GLY A 151 19.73 48.98 1.97
CA GLY A 151 20.05 50.09 2.90
C GLY A 151 21.38 50.82 2.65
N ALA A 152 22.21 50.40 1.69
CA ALA A 152 23.59 50.89 1.54
C ALA A 152 23.90 51.56 0.19
N ARG A 153 22.96 52.33 -0.37
CA ARG A 153 23.31 53.30 -1.44
C ARG A 153 23.56 54.68 -0.84
N PRO A 154 24.76 55.27 -0.99
CA PRO A 154 24.99 56.64 -0.58
C PRO A 154 24.16 57.59 -1.46
N VAL A 155 23.43 58.49 -0.81
CA VAL A 155 22.69 59.59 -1.44
C VAL A 155 23.70 60.47 -2.19
N PRO A 156 23.55 60.71 -3.51
CA PRO A 156 24.39 61.69 -4.19
C PRO A 156 24.04 63.08 -3.64
N GLY A 157 25.04 63.73 -3.05
CA GLY A 157 24.92 65.08 -2.50
C GLY A 157 24.45 66.08 -3.55
N HIS A 158 23.47 66.89 -3.16
CA HIS A 158 23.06 68.09 -3.87
C HIS A 158 24.27 69.00 -4.14
N GLN A 159 24.60 69.25 -5.41
CA GLN A 159 25.41 70.41 -5.78
C GLN A 159 24.47 71.63 -5.82
N VAL A 160 24.70 72.56 -4.89
CA VAL A 160 24.07 73.88 -4.85
C VAL A 160 24.91 74.81 -5.72
N LEU A 161 24.24 75.56 -6.59
CA LEU A 161 24.79 76.66 -7.39
C LEU A 161 25.49 77.71 -6.51
N HIS A 162 26.61 78.24 -7.01
CA HIS A 162 27.01 79.64 -6.82
C HIS A 162 27.84 80.13 -8.00
#